data_AF-A0A2S8FZY0-F1
#
_entry.id   AF-A0A2S8FZY0-F1
#
_cell.length_a   1.000
_cell.length_b   1.000
_cell.length_c   1.000
_cell.angle_alpha   90.00
_cell.angle_beta   90.00
_cell.angle_gamma   90.00
#
_symmetry.space_group_name_H-M   'P 1'
#
loop_
_entity.id
_entity.type
_entity.pdbx_description
1 polymer ?
#
loop_
_entity_poly.entity_id
_entity_poly.type
_entity_poly.pdbx_seq_one_letter_code
_entity_poly.pdbx_strand_id
1 'polypeptide(L)'
;MAKSKRNSKKTMKKHSMPRLKFEHAGKPLTTAELNYWASELRLTEEHQKLLKKSNGGRPDQEYFRWERPHDELEVMCLDRFFGLDPSPFGPDRSIDCLSIMVRFRDYLPRYAIPVAALSSDDLLLTFHSGPRVGQIWLFYSPHHVDVDDPEDGIAFVASSLNEFLNMLTAPEDPYDPITIALDSPKVRGKQLAILLKSVGCKVFKYKGVMYSQVALPPAWEWPNYRRAAGGLEETDLPAFLAVEKNLTYGYAPKCDLRKKGHPMLRINVTKSQRKKCVKELLGLLGEHAEVVDA
;
A
#
# COMPACT_ATOMS: atom_id res chain seq x y z
N MET A 1 -35.83 42.95 -21.99
CA MET A 1 -34.56 42.60 -21.29
C MET A 1 -34.38 41.08 -21.31
N ALA A 2 -33.59 40.55 -22.24
CA ALA A 2 -33.32 39.11 -22.35
C ALA A 2 -31.88 38.83 -21.88
N LYS A 3 -31.73 38.12 -20.75
CA LYS A 3 -30.41 37.72 -20.23
C LYS A 3 -29.95 36.46 -20.96
N SER A 4 -29.00 36.64 -21.87
CA SER A 4 -28.28 35.58 -22.60
C SER A 4 -27.44 34.74 -21.63
N LYS A 5 -27.84 33.48 -21.41
CA LYS A 5 -27.06 32.49 -20.66
C LYS A 5 -25.92 31.96 -21.53
N ARG A 6 -24.68 32.31 -21.17
CA ARG A 6 -23.46 31.73 -21.75
C ARG A 6 -23.30 30.28 -21.27
N ASN A 7 -23.47 29.32 -22.18
CA ASN A 7 -23.09 27.93 -21.97
C ASN A 7 -21.55 27.81 -22.00
N SER A 8 -20.92 27.67 -20.84
CA SER A 8 -19.51 27.28 -20.76
C SER A 8 -19.37 25.81 -21.10
N LYS A 9 -18.86 25.49 -22.31
CA LYS A 9 -18.39 24.14 -22.64
C LYS A 9 -17.21 23.81 -21.74
N LYS A 10 -17.47 23.13 -20.62
CA LYS A 10 -16.42 22.54 -19.77
C LYS A 10 -15.81 21.40 -20.58
N THR A 11 -14.62 21.61 -21.13
CA THR A 11 -13.84 20.57 -21.79
C THR A 11 -13.54 19.49 -20.76
N MET A 12 -14.18 18.33 -20.89
CA MET A 12 -13.84 17.16 -20.09
C MET A 12 -12.38 16.83 -20.35
N LYS A 13 -11.52 16.98 -19.33
CA LYS A 13 -10.14 16.50 -19.41
C LYS A 13 -10.22 14.98 -19.63
N LYS A 14 -9.53 14.48 -20.65
CA LYS A 14 -9.34 13.04 -20.82
C LYS A 14 -8.55 12.54 -19.60
N HIS A 15 -9.21 11.87 -18.67
CA HIS A 15 -8.56 11.22 -17.55
C HIS A 15 -7.81 9.99 -18.10
N SER A 16 -6.48 10.08 -18.13
CA SER A 16 -5.62 8.93 -18.45
C SER A 16 -5.51 8.03 -17.22
N MET A 17 -5.54 6.71 -17.44
CA MET A 17 -5.27 5.71 -16.38
C MET A 17 -3.93 6.01 -15.69
N PRO A 18 -3.84 5.88 -14.36
CA PRO A 18 -2.58 6.03 -13.64
C PRO A 18 -1.56 4.96 -14.05
N ARG A 19 -0.27 5.32 -13.94
CA ARG A 19 0.86 4.46 -14.32
C ARG A 19 1.24 3.51 -13.19
N LEU A 20 0.30 2.64 -12.80
CA LEU A 20 0.57 1.54 -11.86
C LEU A 20 1.34 0.40 -12.53
N LYS A 21 2.24 -0.24 -11.78
CA LYS A 21 2.91 -1.50 -12.15
C LYS A 21 2.21 -2.65 -11.43
N PHE A 22 2.19 -3.84 -12.04
CA PHE A 22 1.52 -5.00 -11.49
C PHE A 22 2.49 -6.17 -11.34
N GLU A 23 2.51 -6.78 -10.17
CA GLU A 23 3.18 -8.04 -9.88
C GLU A 23 2.20 -9.21 -10.12
N HIS A 24 2.73 -10.36 -10.55
CA HIS A 24 1.97 -11.60 -10.71
C HIS A 24 0.66 -11.48 -11.52
N ALA A 25 0.69 -10.68 -12.59
CA ALA A 25 -0.44 -10.60 -13.52
C ALA A 25 -0.68 -11.96 -14.23
N GLY A 26 -1.95 -12.34 -14.38
CA GLY A 26 -2.32 -13.48 -15.20
C GLY A 26 -1.90 -13.30 -16.66
N LYS A 27 -1.99 -14.37 -17.46
CA LYS A 27 -1.69 -14.30 -18.90
C LYS A 27 -2.51 -13.16 -19.53
N PRO A 28 -1.88 -12.24 -20.29
CA PRO A 28 -2.61 -11.20 -21.00
C PRO A 28 -3.70 -11.79 -21.90
N LEU A 29 -4.89 -11.22 -21.83
CA LEU A 29 -6.00 -11.63 -22.69
C LEU A 29 -5.73 -11.18 -24.12
N THR A 30 -6.01 -12.06 -25.08
CA THR A 30 -6.11 -11.70 -26.49
C THR A 30 -7.31 -10.76 -26.69
N THR A 31 -7.32 -10.02 -27.81
CA THR A 31 -8.46 -9.16 -28.17
C THR A 31 -9.77 -9.95 -28.26
N ALA A 32 -9.73 -11.19 -28.76
CA ALA A 32 -10.90 -12.04 -28.88
C ALA A 32 -11.44 -12.46 -27.50
N GLU A 33 -10.56 -12.91 -26.59
CA GLU A 33 -10.95 -13.26 -25.21
C GLU A 33 -11.50 -12.04 -24.46
N LEU A 34 -10.85 -10.87 -24.58
CA LEU A 34 -11.33 -9.65 -23.95
C LEU A 34 -12.72 -9.24 -24.48
N ASN A 35 -12.95 -9.32 -25.80
CA ASN A 35 -14.25 -8.99 -26.39
C ASN A 35 -15.35 -9.96 -25.93
N TYR A 36 -15.02 -11.26 -25.85
CA TYR A 36 -15.93 -12.27 -25.32
C TYR A 36 -16.36 -11.93 -23.89
N TRP A 37 -15.40 -11.71 -22.99
CA TRP A 37 -15.70 -11.38 -21.60
C TRP A 37 -16.36 -10.01 -21.43
N ALA A 38 -15.97 -9.03 -22.24
CA ALA A 38 -16.61 -7.72 -22.24
C ALA A 38 -18.11 -7.81 -22.56
N SER A 39 -18.48 -8.70 -23.48
CA SER A 39 -19.88 -8.98 -23.78
C SER A 39 -20.57 -9.76 -22.65
N GLU A 40 -19.94 -10.84 -22.19
CA GLU A 40 -20.57 -11.79 -21.25
C GLU A 40 -20.78 -11.17 -19.87
N LEU A 41 -19.76 -10.49 -19.35
CA LEU A 41 -19.80 -9.82 -18.05
C LEU A 41 -20.21 -8.34 -18.17
N ARG A 42 -20.51 -7.86 -19.38
CA ARG A 42 -20.87 -6.46 -19.66
C ARG A 42 -19.86 -5.47 -19.05
N LEU A 43 -18.57 -5.77 -19.20
CA LEU A 43 -17.48 -5.02 -18.58
C LEU A 43 -17.47 -3.57 -19.09
N THR A 44 -17.24 -2.63 -18.18
CA THR A 44 -17.05 -1.21 -18.54
C THR A 44 -15.76 -1.02 -19.36
N GLU A 45 -15.69 0.06 -20.13
CA GLU A 45 -14.47 0.37 -20.89
C GLU A 45 -13.22 0.49 -20.01
N GLU A 46 -13.37 0.98 -18.78
CA GLU A 46 -12.25 1.12 -17.83
C GLU A 46 -11.76 -0.24 -17.37
N HIS A 47 -12.67 -1.16 -17.04
CA HIS A 47 -12.33 -2.52 -16.63
C HIS A 47 -11.67 -3.28 -17.79
N GLN A 48 -12.17 -3.14 -19.01
CA GLN A 48 -11.53 -3.72 -20.20
C GLN A 48 -10.10 -3.18 -20.40
N LYS A 49 -9.88 -1.88 -20.20
CA LYS A 49 -8.54 -1.27 -20.26
C LYS A 49 -7.61 -1.82 -19.20
N LEU A 50 -8.11 -2.02 -17.97
CA LEU A 50 -7.34 -2.64 -16.89
C LEU A 50 -6.94 -4.06 -17.27
N LEU A 51 -7.90 -4.93 -17.61
CA LEU A 51 -7.65 -6.34 -17.99
C LEU A 51 -6.71 -6.48 -19.19
N LYS A 52 -6.81 -5.56 -20.16
CA LYS A 52 -5.90 -5.50 -21.30
C LYS A 52 -4.48 -5.12 -20.91
N LYS A 53 -4.33 -4.21 -19.94
CA LYS A 53 -3.03 -3.77 -19.41
C LYS A 53 -2.43 -4.85 -18.51
N SER A 54 -3.25 -5.45 -17.65
CA SER A 54 -2.91 -6.46 -16.66
C SER A 54 -4.13 -7.33 -16.39
N ASN A 55 -4.06 -8.62 -16.70
CA ASN A 55 -5.16 -9.55 -16.42
C ASN A 55 -5.12 -9.96 -14.93
N GLY A 56 -5.56 -9.07 -14.06
CA GLY A 56 -5.42 -9.18 -12.60
C GLY A 56 -4.03 -8.81 -12.09
N GLY A 57 -3.70 -9.29 -10.89
CA GLY A 57 -2.39 -9.10 -10.25
C GLY A 57 -2.39 -8.03 -9.16
N ARG A 58 -1.26 -7.89 -8.48
CA ARG A 58 -1.08 -6.96 -7.34
C ARG A 58 -0.43 -5.66 -7.81
N PRO A 59 -1.04 -4.48 -7.60
CA PRO A 59 -0.41 -3.22 -7.97
C PRO A 59 0.76 -2.87 -7.05
N ASP A 60 1.71 -2.07 -7.53
CA ASP A 60 2.80 -1.49 -6.72
C ASP A 60 2.32 -0.43 -5.71
N GLN A 61 1.10 0.08 -5.93
CA GLN A 61 0.37 0.95 -5.02
C GLN A 61 -0.89 0.22 -4.59
N GLU A 62 -0.90 -0.26 -3.35
CA GLU A 62 -1.91 -1.20 -2.87
C GLU A 62 -2.79 -0.63 -1.75
N TYR A 63 -2.49 0.56 -1.23
CA TYR A 63 -3.26 1.14 -0.13
C TYR A 63 -4.20 2.21 -0.64
N PHE A 64 -5.38 2.32 -0.04
CA PHE A 64 -6.23 3.49 -0.23
C PHE A 64 -6.86 3.87 1.10
N ARG A 65 -7.13 5.16 1.25
CA ARG A 65 -7.90 5.67 2.38
C ARG A 65 -9.35 5.76 2.00
N TRP A 66 -10.21 5.32 2.89
CA TRP A 66 -11.65 5.28 2.67
C TRP A 66 -12.36 5.69 3.95
N GLU A 67 -13.34 6.59 3.83
CA GLU A 67 -14.11 7.10 4.95
C GLU A 67 -15.42 6.30 5.02
N ARG A 68 -15.57 5.51 6.07
CA ARG A 68 -16.82 4.79 6.30
C ARG A 68 -17.92 5.79 6.65
N PRO A 69 -19.17 5.59 6.19
CA PRO A 69 -20.29 6.42 6.62
C PRO A 69 -20.38 6.45 8.15
N HIS A 70 -20.19 7.63 8.74
CA HIS A 70 -20.24 7.90 10.19
C HIS A 70 -19.05 7.43 11.03
N ASP A 71 -17.97 6.95 10.43
CA ASP A 71 -16.81 6.40 11.13
C ASP A 71 -15.53 7.15 10.78
N GLU A 72 -14.42 6.73 11.40
CA GLU A 72 -13.09 7.29 11.14
C GLU A 72 -12.54 6.87 9.76
N LEU A 73 -11.50 7.57 9.31
CA LEU A 73 -10.81 7.28 8.07
C LEU A 73 -10.05 5.95 8.20
N GLU A 74 -10.43 4.95 7.42
CA GLU A 74 -9.78 3.64 7.40
C GLU A 74 -8.73 3.57 6.27
N VAL A 75 -7.67 2.81 6.53
CA VAL A 75 -6.65 2.47 5.53
C VAL A 75 -6.84 1.02 5.11
N MET A 76 -7.24 0.81 3.86
CA MET A 76 -7.47 -0.52 3.30
C MET A 76 -6.26 -0.95 2.46
N CYS A 77 -5.94 -2.23 2.49
CA CYS A 77 -4.90 -2.84 1.67
C CYS A 77 -5.52 -3.75 0.61
N LEU A 78 -5.17 -3.50 -0.64
CA LEU A 78 -5.55 -4.28 -1.79
C LEU A 78 -4.58 -5.45 -1.96
N ASP A 79 -5.06 -6.68 -1.80
CA ASP A 79 -4.24 -7.87 -2.03
C ASP A 79 -3.95 -8.02 -3.53
N ARG A 80 -5.01 -8.01 -4.36
CA ARG A 80 -4.88 -8.19 -5.81
C ARG A 80 -6.15 -7.78 -6.55
N PHE A 81 -6.00 -7.41 -7.82
CA PHE A 81 -7.10 -7.41 -8.78
C PHE A 81 -7.35 -8.81 -9.31
N PHE A 82 -8.63 -9.16 -9.50
CA PHE A 82 -9.01 -10.40 -10.13
C PHE A 82 -8.76 -10.35 -11.64
N GLY A 83 -8.20 -11.44 -12.17
CA GLY A 83 -8.10 -11.67 -13.59
C GLY A 83 -9.30 -12.46 -14.10
N LEU A 84 -9.33 -12.67 -15.40
CA LEU A 84 -10.21 -13.62 -16.06
C LEU A 84 -9.34 -14.74 -16.60
N ASP A 85 -9.52 -15.96 -16.10
CA ASP A 85 -8.86 -17.13 -16.66
C ASP A 85 -9.82 -17.81 -17.66
N PRO A 86 -9.49 -17.87 -18.96
CA PRO A 86 -10.27 -18.64 -19.92
C PRO A 86 -10.16 -20.15 -19.72
N SER A 87 -9.21 -20.63 -18.88
CA SER A 87 -9.02 -22.05 -18.59
C SER A 87 -9.89 -22.50 -17.40
N PRO A 88 -10.91 -23.34 -17.61
CA PRO A 88 -11.74 -23.86 -16.50
C PRO A 88 -10.97 -24.77 -15.51
N PHE A 89 -9.72 -25.12 -15.80
CA PHE A 89 -8.91 -26.08 -15.03
C PHE A 89 -7.47 -25.59 -14.73
N GLY A 90 -7.23 -24.27 -14.74
CA GLY A 90 -5.95 -23.71 -14.30
C GLY A 90 -5.63 -24.08 -12.85
N PRO A 91 -4.36 -24.36 -12.50
CA PRO A 91 -3.96 -24.73 -11.13
C PRO A 91 -4.07 -23.58 -10.12
N ASP A 92 -4.29 -22.34 -10.57
CA ASP A 92 -4.40 -21.14 -9.72
C ASP A 92 -5.76 -20.45 -9.84
N ARG A 93 -6.81 -21.12 -9.36
CA ARG A 93 -8.19 -20.57 -9.31
C ARG A 93 -8.34 -19.40 -8.34
N SER A 94 -7.30 -19.06 -7.57
CA SER A 94 -7.38 -18.01 -6.52
C SER A 94 -7.40 -16.58 -7.08
N ILE A 95 -7.14 -16.41 -8.38
CA ILE A 95 -7.05 -15.10 -9.06
C ILE A 95 -8.29 -14.85 -9.95
N ASP A 96 -9.15 -15.84 -10.15
CA ASP A 96 -10.21 -15.80 -11.15
C ASP A 96 -11.50 -15.15 -10.62
N CYS A 97 -11.90 -14.05 -11.25
CA CYS A 97 -13.15 -13.33 -10.98
C CYS A 97 -14.37 -14.27 -10.99
N LEU A 98 -14.43 -15.23 -11.92
CA LEU A 98 -15.58 -16.13 -12.03
C LEU A 98 -15.68 -17.08 -10.84
N SER A 99 -14.54 -17.63 -10.42
CA SER A 99 -14.44 -18.48 -9.23
C SER A 99 -14.93 -17.74 -7.97
N ILE A 100 -14.60 -16.45 -7.82
CA ILE A 100 -15.10 -15.61 -6.74
C ILE A 100 -16.60 -15.34 -6.89
N MET A 101 -17.09 -15.02 -8.09
CA MET A 101 -18.52 -14.83 -8.34
C MET A 101 -19.36 -16.05 -7.99
N VAL A 102 -18.89 -17.26 -8.31
CA VAL A 102 -19.57 -18.51 -7.96
C VAL A 102 -19.54 -18.73 -6.45
N ARG A 103 -18.39 -18.53 -5.81
CA ARG A 103 -18.23 -18.73 -4.36
C ARG A 103 -19.14 -17.81 -3.53
N PHE A 104 -19.30 -16.55 -3.94
CA PHE A 104 -20.08 -15.56 -3.20
C PHE A 104 -21.44 -15.27 -3.84
N ARG A 105 -21.92 -16.13 -4.75
CA ARG A 105 -23.08 -15.81 -5.60
C ARG A 105 -24.30 -15.35 -4.81
N ASP A 106 -24.59 -15.99 -3.69
CA ASP A 106 -25.78 -15.74 -2.87
C ASP A 106 -25.66 -14.45 -2.03
N TYR A 107 -24.44 -13.94 -1.85
CA TYR A 107 -24.16 -12.74 -1.04
C TYR A 107 -23.92 -11.49 -1.89
N LEU A 108 -23.61 -11.66 -3.18
CA LEU A 108 -23.30 -10.53 -4.04
C LEU A 108 -24.58 -9.79 -4.46
N PRO A 109 -24.60 -8.44 -4.36
CA PRO A 109 -25.68 -7.64 -4.91
C PRO A 109 -25.94 -7.95 -6.38
N ARG A 110 -27.18 -7.76 -6.81
CA ARG A 110 -27.55 -8.02 -8.20
C ARG A 110 -26.72 -7.16 -9.15
N TYR A 111 -26.15 -7.80 -10.17
CA TYR A 111 -25.28 -7.19 -11.19
C TYR A 111 -23.91 -6.72 -10.69
N ALA A 112 -23.53 -7.05 -9.46
CA ALA A 112 -22.18 -6.83 -8.98
C ALA A 112 -21.21 -7.87 -9.54
N ILE A 113 -20.00 -7.42 -9.83
CA ILE A 113 -18.86 -8.22 -10.28
C ILE A 113 -17.70 -7.91 -9.35
N PRO A 114 -17.08 -8.91 -8.70
CA PRO A 114 -15.88 -8.70 -7.91
C PRO A 114 -14.72 -8.29 -8.84
N VAL A 115 -14.01 -7.23 -8.49
CA VAL A 115 -12.87 -6.70 -9.27
C VAL A 115 -11.54 -6.85 -8.54
N ALA A 116 -11.55 -6.91 -7.21
CA ALA A 116 -10.34 -7.11 -6.42
C ALA A 116 -10.62 -7.72 -5.05
N ALA A 117 -9.60 -8.35 -4.48
CA ALA A 117 -9.57 -8.78 -3.08
C ALA A 117 -8.82 -7.75 -2.23
N LEU A 118 -9.30 -7.55 -1.02
CA LEU A 118 -8.63 -6.79 0.03
C LEU A 118 -8.09 -7.74 1.11
N SER A 119 -7.36 -7.20 2.08
CA SER A 119 -7.07 -7.91 3.32
C SER A 119 -8.39 -8.32 4.03
N SER A 120 -8.41 -9.49 4.67
CA SER A 120 -9.54 -9.97 5.51
C SER A 120 -10.80 -10.47 4.77
N ASP A 121 -10.63 -11.04 3.56
CA ASP A 121 -11.71 -11.60 2.73
C ASP A 121 -12.73 -10.56 2.19
N ASP A 122 -12.49 -9.27 2.40
CA ASP A 122 -13.29 -8.19 1.79
C ASP A 122 -13.04 -8.10 0.28
N LEU A 123 -14.07 -7.66 -0.46
CA LEU A 123 -14.03 -7.56 -1.91
C LEU A 123 -14.28 -6.12 -2.37
N LEU A 124 -13.64 -5.73 -3.46
CA LEU A 124 -14.12 -4.60 -4.26
C LEU A 124 -15.02 -5.11 -5.37
N LEU A 125 -16.14 -4.43 -5.55
CA LEU A 125 -17.17 -4.73 -6.54
C LEU A 125 -17.28 -3.60 -7.55
N THR A 126 -17.67 -3.94 -8.78
CA THR A 126 -18.20 -2.99 -9.75
C THR A 126 -19.55 -3.48 -10.26
N PHE A 127 -20.40 -2.57 -10.71
CA PHE A 127 -21.71 -2.91 -11.25
C PHE A 127 -21.72 -2.78 -12.77
N HIS A 128 -22.34 -3.76 -13.43
CA HIS A 128 -22.47 -3.79 -14.89
C HIS A 128 -23.86 -3.38 -15.39
N SER A 129 -24.80 -3.08 -14.48
CA SER A 129 -26.16 -2.62 -14.81
C SER A 129 -26.73 -1.72 -13.71
N GLY A 130 -27.70 -0.88 -14.06
CA GLY A 130 -28.39 0.01 -13.11
C GLY A 130 -27.70 1.35 -12.85
N PRO A 131 -28.10 2.08 -11.79
CA PRO A 131 -27.59 3.43 -11.50
C PRO A 131 -26.14 3.44 -11.00
N ARG A 132 -25.60 2.29 -10.58
CA ARG A 132 -24.24 2.14 -10.03
C ARG A 132 -23.19 1.73 -11.07
N VAL A 133 -23.56 1.67 -12.36
CA VAL A 133 -22.67 1.17 -13.42
C VAL A 133 -21.32 1.86 -13.37
N GLY A 134 -20.25 1.05 -13.30
CA GLY A 134 -18.86 1.51 -13.30
C GLY A 134 -18.35 2.11 -11.99
N GLN A 135 -19.21 2.29 -10.98
CA GLN A 135 -18.77 2.67 -9.64
C GLN A 135 -18.01 1.52 -8.98
N ILE A 136 -17.19 1.86 -7.98
CA ILE A 136 -16.46 0.91 -7.14
C ILE A 136 -17.06 0.93 -5.74
N TRP A 137 -17.37 -0.26 -5.25
CA TRP A 137 -18.01 -0.49 -3.95
C TRP A 137 -17.18 -1.48 -3.16
N LEU A 138 -17.05 -1.26 -1.86
CA LEU A 138 -16.52 -2.20 -0.89
C LEU A 138 -17.64 -3.17 -0.51
N PHE A 139 -17.33 -4.45 -0.41
CA PHE A 139 -18.19 -5.50 0.13
C PHE A 139 -17.50 -6.12 1.33
N TYR A 140 -18.12 -5.97 2.50
CA TYR A 140 -17.61 -6.54 3.74
C TYR A 140 -17.83 -8.06 3.74
N SER A 141 -16.85 -8.78 4.28
CA SER A 141 -16.87 -10.22 4.45
C SER A 141 -18.28 -10.77 4.76
N PRO A 142 -18.71 -11.86 4.10
CA PRO A 142 -20.09 -12.35 4.12
C PRO A 142 -20.60 -12.76 5.51
N HIS A 143 -19.72 -12.86 6.50
CA HIS A 143 -20.09 -13.09 7.90
C HIS A 143 -21.00 -11.99 8.50
N HIS A 144 -21.07 -10.83 7.84
CA HIS A 144 -21.88 -9.70 8.27
C HIS A 144 -23.03 -9.35 7.33
N VAL A 145 -23.25 -10.15 6.28
CA VAL A 145 -24.25 -9.84 5.25
C VAL A 145 -25.49 -10.69 5.47
N ASP A 146 -26.65 -10.04 5.57
CA ASP A 146 -27.92 -10.74 5.51
C ASP A 146 -28.12 -11.28 4.10
N VAL A 147 -28.29 -12.59 3.96
CA VAL A 147 -28.55 -13.24 2.67
C VAL A 147 -29.85 -12.72 2.05
N ASP A 148 -30.79 -12.26 2.88
CA ASP A 148 -32.05 -11.68 2.43
C ASP A 148 -31.90 -10.23 1.94
N ASP A 149 -30.85 -9.50 2.36
CA ASP A 149 -30.51 -8.17 1.86
C ASP A 149 -28.98 -8.00 1.59
N PRO A 150 -28.50 -8.44 0.41
CA PRO A 150 -27.09 -8.30 0.04
C PRO A 150 -26.64 -6.84 -0.13
N GLU A 151 -27.56 -5.86 -0.11
CA GLU A 151 -27.22 -4.44 -0.21
C GLU A 151 -26.70 -3.85 1.10
N ASP A 152 -27.02 -4.46 2.26
CA ASP A 152 -26.55 -4.01 3.58
C ASP A 152 -25.04 -4.23 3.79
N GLY A 153 -24.44 -5.11 2.98
CA GLY A 153 -23.03 -5.48 3.05
C GLY A 153 -22.07 -4.60 2.27
N ILE A 154 -22.54 -3.51 1.63
CA ILE A 154 -21.70 -2.73 0.71
C ILE A 154 -21.60 -1.25 1.04
N ALA A 155 -20.46 -0.65 0.69
CA ALA A 155 -20.20 0.77 0.87
C ALA A 155 -19.56 1.40 -0.37
N PHE A 156 -19.94 2.64 -0.69
CA PHE A 156 -19.39 3.35 -1.84
C PHE A 156 -17.92 3.72 -1.63
N VAL A 157 -17.06 3.46 -2.61
CA VAL A 157 -15.62 3.79 -2.56
C VAL A 157 -15.25 4.87 -3.58
N ALA A 158 -15.62 4.68 -4.85
CA ALA A 158 -15.26 5.61 -5.92
C ALA A 158 -16.32 5.63 -7.03
N SER A 159 -16.43 6.74 -7.75
CA SER A 159 -17.40 6.91 -8.85
C SER A 159 -17.01 6.17 -10.12
N SER A 160 -15.74 5.75 -10.23
CA SER A 160 -15.19 5.03 -11.37
C SER A 160 -13.98 4.18 -10.97
N LEU A 161 -13.62 3.20 -11.81
CA LEU A 161 -12.38 2.44 -11.61
C LEU A 161 -11.16 3.35 -11.75
N ASN A 162 -11.17 4.28 -12.70
CA ASN A 162 -10.10 5.27 -12.84
C ASN A 162 -9.90 6.12 -11.59
N GLU A 163 -10.98 6.61 -10.97
CA GLU A 163 -10.89 7.35 -9.72
C GLU A 163 -10.29 6.48 -8.62
N PHE A 164 -10.78 5.25 -8.45
CA PHE A 164 -10.23 4.32 -7.48
C PHE A 164 -8.73 4.07 -7.67
N LEU A 165 -8.29 3.83 -8.92
CA LEU A 165 -6.87 3.62 -9.21
C LEU A 165 -5.99 4.86 -8.92
N ASN A 166 -6.57 6.07 -8.92
CA ASN A 166 -5.86 7.29 -8.51
C ASN A 166 -5.87 7.50 -6.99
N MET A 167 -6.75 6.81 -6.25
CA MET A 167 -6.74 6.79 -4.79
C MET A 167 -5.66 5.86 -4.23
N LEU A 168 -5.21 4.89 -5.03
CA LEU A 168 -4.15 3.98 -4.65
C LEU A 168 -2.86 4.76 -4.38
N THR A 169 -2.29 4.52 -3.20
CA THR A 169 -1.00 5.03 -2.77
C THR A 169 -0.03 3.86 -2.62
N ALA A 170 1.26 4.14 -2.82
CA ALA A 170 2.29 3.22 -2.38
C ALA A 170 2.05 2.85 -0.91
N PRO A 171 2.53 1.68 -0.44
CA PRO A 171 2.64 1.44 0.99
C PRO A 171 3.22 2.69 1.63
N GLU A 172 2.41 3.40 2.44
CA GLU A 172 3.00 4.19 3.49
C GLU A 172 3.61 3.13 4.39
N ASP A 173 4.86 2.74 4.15
CA ASP A 173 5.55 1.82 5.02
C ASP A 173 5.47 2.49 6.41
N PRO A 174 4.67 1.96 7.36
CA PRO A 174 4.62 2.55 8.69
C PRO A 174 6.00 2.42 9.37
N TYR A 175 6.86 1.59 8.79
CA TYR A 175 8.27 1.41 9.11
C TYR A 175 9.23 2.14 8.18
N ASP A 176 8.75 3.03 7.28
CA ASP A 176 9.59 3.82 6.38
C ASP A 176 10.64 4.53 7.24
N PRO A 177 11.84 3.96 7.34
CA PRO A 177 12.72 4.30 8.41
C PRO A 177 13.50 5.51 7.94
N ILE A 178 13.67 6.50 8.81
CA ILE A 178 14.57 7.59 8.44
C ILE A 178 15.96 7.02 8.36
N THR A 179 16.65 7.31 7.27
CA THR A 179 18.02 6.87 7.08
C THR A 179 18.93 8.08 7.05
N ILE A 180 19.97 8.05 7.88
CA ILE A 180 20.98 9.09 7.96
C ILE A 180 22.31 8.50 7.51
N ALA A 181 22.94 9.13 6.51
CA ALA A 181 24.29 8.77 6.11
C ALA A 181 25.28 9.20 7.19
N LEU A 182 26.08 8.26 7.68
CA LEU A 182 27.11 8.56 8.66
C LEU A 182 28.41 8.85 7.92
N ASP A 183 28.57 10.00 7.28
CA ASP A 183 29.69 10.21 6.35
C ASP A 183 31.06 10.31 7.05
N SER A 184 31.09 10.89 8.25
CA SER A 184 32.32 11.13 8.99
C SER A 184 32.66 10.01 9.99
N PRO A 185 33.95 9.65 10.17
CA PRO A 185 34.40 8.80 11.27
C PRO A 185 33.99 9.32 12.66
N LYS A 186 33.79 10.64 12.81
CA LYS A 186 33.36 11.27 14.07
C LYS A 186 31.93 10.92 14.49
N VAL A 187 31.11 10.37 13.59
CA VAL A 187 29.74 9.94 13.89
C VAL A 187 29.55 8.44 13.68
N ARG A 188 30.64 7.66 13.80
CA ARG A 188 30.64 6.20 13.62
C ARG A 188 31.16 5.48 14.86
N GLY A 189 30.89 4.17 14.92
CA GLY A 189 31.48 3.25 15.90
C GLY A 189 31.29 3.70 17.35
N LYS A 190 32.39 3.75 18.11
CA LYS A 190 32.36 4.16 19.53
C LYS A 190 31.86 5.58 19.72
N GLN A 191 32.20 6.50 18.82
CA GLN A 191 31.81 7.90 18.96
C GLN A 191 30.30 8.06 18.78
N LEU A 192 29.70 7.36 17.81
CA LEU A 192 28.24 7.30 17.67
C LEU A 192 27.59 6.77 18.95
N ALA A 193 28.12 5.70 19.54
CA ALA A 193 27.57 5.13 20.77
C ALA A 193 27.60 6.12 21.95
N ILE A 194 28.65 6.93 22.06
CA ILE A 194 28.76 7.99 23.09
C ILE A 194 27.71 9.08 22.85
N LEU A 195 27.57 9.53 21.60
CA LEU A 195 26.56 10.53 21.21
C LEU A 195 25.15 10.03 21.51
N LEU A 196 24.79 8.82 21.05
CA LEU A 196 23.45 8.28 21.29
C LEU A 196 23.18 8.10 22.81
N LYS A 197 24.18 7.71 23.59
CA LYS A 197 24.05 7.61 25.04
C LYS A 197 23.77 8.97 25.70
N SER A 198 24.32 10.08 25.19
CA SER A 198 24.11 11.41 25.79
C SER A 198 22.68 11.93 25.64
N VAL A 199 21.92 11.44 24.66
CA VAL A 199 20.49 11.74 24.46
C VAL A 199 19.56 10.67 25.05
N GLY A 200 20.11 9.76 25.87
CA GLY A 200 19.34 8.76 26.60
C GLY A 200 19.07 7.46 25.84
N CYS A 201 19.68 7.24 24.67
CA CYS A 201 19.57 5.95 23.99
C CYS A 201 20.26 4.84 24.81
N LYS A 202 19.63 3.66 24.81
CA LYS A 202 20.12 2.46 25.50
C LYS A 202 20.52 1.42 24.46
N VAL A 203 21.64 0.74 24.67
CA VAL A 203 22.07 -0.34 23.77
C VAL A 203 20.99 -1.43 23.74
N PHE A 204 20.56 -1.80 22.53
CA PHE A 204 19.58 -2.84 22.32
C PHE A 204 20.25 -4.22 22.31
N LYS A 205 19.65 -5.18 23.01
CA LYS A 205 20.10 -6.58 23.01
C LYS A 205 19.05 -7.43 22.30
N TYR A 206 19.41 -7.97 21.14
CA TYR A 206 18.55 -8.86 20.38
C TYR A 206 18.28 -10.14 21.17
N LYS A 207 17.00 -10.39 21.48
CA LYS A 207 16.56 -11.61 22.18
C LYS A 207 16.48 -12.77 21.19
N GLY A 208 16.89 -13.96 21.62
CA GLY A 208 16.69 -15.21 20.86
C GLY A 208 17.62 -15.42 19.65
N VAL A 209 18.52 -14.48 19.34
CA VAL A 209 19.48 -14.68 18.24
C VAL A 209 20.73 -15.35 18.79
N MET A 210 21.00 -16.58 18.33
CA MET A 210 22.29 -17.23 18.60
C MET A 210 23.38 -16.48 17.85
N TYR A 211 24.35 -15.92 18.60
CA TYR A 211 25.46 -15.12 18.08
C TYR A 211 26.31 -15.82 17.00
N SER A 212 26.17 -17.13 16.82
CA SER A 212 26.92 -17.94 15.86
C SER A 212 26.47 -17.79 14.40
N GLN A 213 25.29 -17.22 14.10
CA GLN A 213 24.72 -17.30 12.74
C GLN A 213 24.78 -16.00 11.91
N VAL A 214 24.69 -14.81 12.51
CA VAL A 214 24.82 -13.53 11.79
C VAL A 214 25.35 -12.46 12.74
N ALA A 215 26.38 -11.71 12.34
CA ALA A 215 26.80 -10.51 13.05
C ALA A 215 25.69 -9.45 12.95
N LEU A 216 24.86 -9.35 13.97
CA LEU A 216 23.78 -8.37 14.03
C LEU A 216 24.33 -6.94 14.09
N PRO A 217 23.65 -5.97 13.46
CA PRO A 217 24.10 -4.59 13.48
C PRO A 217 24.01 -4.00 14.90
N PRO A 218 24.95 -3.11 15.28
CA PRO A 218 24.83 -2.31 16.50
C PRO A 218 23.50 -1.56 16.49
N ALA A 219 22.77 -1.63 17.62
CA ALA A 219 21.45 -1.04 17.74
C ALA A 219 21.18 -0.46 19.12
N TRP A 220 20.21 0.45 19.18
CA TRP A 220 19.78 1.17 20.36
C TRP A 220 18.27 1.37 20.39
N GLU A 221 17.74 1.51 21.59
CA GLU A 221 16.40 2.00 21.86
C GLU A 221 16.47 3.45 22.35
N TRP A 222 15.54 4.28 21.90
CA TRP A 222 15.43 5.68 22.33
C TRP A 222 14.09 5.91 23.05
N PRO A 223 14.08 5.86 24.41
CA PRO A 223 12.84 5.90 25.19
C PRO A 223 12.01 7.18 25.08
N ASN A 224 12.59 8.27 24.59
CA ASN A 224 11.91 9.55 24.41
C ASN A 224 10.95 9.55 23.21
N TYR A 225 11.06 8.54 22.35
CA TYR A 225 10.28 8.40 21.13
C TYR A 225 9.64 7.01 21.07
N ARG A 226 8.65 6.83 20.20
CA ARG A 226 7.93 5.57 19.97
C ARG A 226 8.12 5.11 18.53
N ARG A 227 8.01 3.81 18.30
CA ARG A 227 7.99 3.21 16.95
C ARG A 227 6.61 2.61 16.65
N ALA A 228 6.29 2.57 15.36
CA ALA A 228 5.25 1.67 14.86
C ALA A 228 5.76 0.22 14.94
N ALA A 229 4.89 -0.72 15.31
CA ALA A 229 5.16 -2.15 15.25
C ALA A 229 3.90 -2.89 14.80
N GLY A 230 4.02 -3.78 13.82
CA GLY A 230 2.93 -4.61 13.34
C GLY A 230 1.76 -3.89 12.65
N GLY A 231 1.97 -2.73 12.01
CA GLY A 231 0.88 -1.98 11.35
C GLY A 231 0.02 -1.14 12.30
N LEU A 232 0.37 -1.11 13.59
CA LEU A 232 -0.23 -0.20 14.56
C LEU A 232 0.47 1.17 14.48
N GLU A 233 -0.31 2.24 14.36
CA GLU A 233 0.18 3.62 14.22
C GLU A 233 1.07 4.04 15.41
N GLU A 234 0.76 3.56 16.62
CA GLU A 234 1.58 3.76 17.80
C GLU A 234 1.67 2.48 18.63
N THR A 235 2.88 2.16 19.09
CA THR A 235 3.10 1.14 20.12
C THR A 235 3.83 1.78 21.29
N ASP A 236 3.69 1.20 22.48
CA ASP A 236 4.46 1.62 23.66
C ASP A 236 5.96 1.28 23.56
N LEU A 237 6.39 0.70 22.45
CA LEU A 237 7.78 0.34 22.23
C LEU A 237 8.61 1.60 21.91
N PRO A 238 9.81 1.73 22.50
CA PRO A 238 10.69 2.85 22.21
C PRO A 238 11.12 2.87 20.75
N ALA A 239 11.45 4.05 20.24
CA ALA A 239 12.04 4.19 18.90
C ALA A 239 13.32 3.35 18.81
N PHE A 240 13.59 2.81 17.62
CA PHE A 240 14.70 1.88 17.39
C PHE A 240 15.68 2.45 16.38
N LEU A 241 16.97 2.37 16.70
CA LEU A 241 18.06 2.86 15.88
C LEU A 241 19.02 1.72 15.60
N ALA A 242 19.44 1.53 14.36
CA ALA A 242 20.42 0.51 13.99
C ALA A 242 21.40 1.04 12.94
N VAL A 243 22.66 0.61 13.03
CA VAL A 243 23.66 0.91 12.01
C VAL A 243 23.65 -0.20 10.97
N GLU A 244 23.09 0.10 9.80
CA GLU A 244 23.03 -0.79 8.66
C GLU A 244 24.06 -0.40 7.59
N LYS A 245 24.15 -1.22 6.55
CA LYS A 245 25.00 -0.97 5.39
C LYS A 245 24.12 -0.66 4.18
N ASN A 246 24.50 0.37 3.42
CA ASN A 246 23.78 0.78 2.23
C ASN A 246 23.79 -0.33 1.17
N LEU A 247 22.66 -0.59 0.51
CA LEU A 247 22.51 -1.56 -0.58
C LEU A 247 22.97 -3.01 -0.27
N THR A 248 22.98 -3.44 0.99
CA THR A 248 23.33 -4.83 1.36
C THR A 248 22.15 -5.74 1.64
N TYR A 249 20.99 -5.18 1.99
CA TYR A 249 19.78 -5.96 2.29
C TYR A 249 18.63 -5.44 1.43
N GLY A 250 17.79 -6.33 0.89
CA GLY A 250 16.74 -5.97 -0.06
C GLY A 250 15.68 -5.01 0.49
N TYR A 251 15.53 -4.96 1.82
CA TYR A 251 14.57 -4.12 2.54
C TYR A 251 15.17 -2.82 3.11
N ALA A 252 16.47 -2.59 2.95
CA ALA A 252 17.11 -1.37 3.45
C ALA A 252 16.90 -0.22 2.44
N PRO A 253 16.59 0.99 2.92
CA PRO A 253 16.50 2.17 2.06
C PRO A 253 17.77 2.33 1.23
N LYS A 254 17.58 2.58 -0.07
CA LYS A 254 18.67 2.62 -1.04
C LYS A 254 19.10 4.06 -1.25
N CYS A 255 20.29 4.42 -0.78
CA CYS A 255 20.89 5.71 -1.10
C CYS A 255 21.81 5.56 -2.31
N ASP A 256 21.35 5.95 -3.50
CA ASP A 256 22.18 5.88 -4.71
C ASP A 256 23.36 6.87 -4.67
N LEU A 257 23.28 7.91 -3.84
CA LEU A 257 24.36 8.89 -3.62
C LEU A 257 25.54 8.35 -2.80
N ARG A 258 25.42 7.16 -2.22
CA ARG A 258 26.49 6.54 -1.41
C ARG A 258 26.80 5.15 -1.93
N LYS A 259 28.06 4.74 -1.85
CA LYS A 259 28.50 3.40 -2.31
C LYS A 259 27.85 2.28 -1.49
N LYS A 260 27.69 1.11 -2.11
CA LYS A 260 27.31 -0.13 -1.42
C LYS A 260 28.23 -0.39 -0.23
N GLY A 261 27.64 -0.74 0.91
CA GLY A 261 28.36 -0.99 2.17
C GLY A 261 28.63 0.26 3.04
N HIS A 262 28.25 1.46 2.59
CA HIS A 262 28.37 2.67 3.41
C HIS A 262 27.53 2.55 4.70
N PRO A 263 28.04 2.94 5.88
CA PRO A 263 27.30 2.84 7.14
C PRO A 263 26.18 3.88 7.21
N MET A 264 24.95 3.41 7.42
CA MET A 264 23.75 4.23 7.54
C MET A 264 23.14 4.04 8.93
N LEU A 265 22.67 5.11 9.55
CA LEU A 265 21.86 5.04 10.76
C LEU A 265 20.39 5.00 10.37
N ARG A 266 19.77 3.83 10.55
CA ARG A 266 18.34 3.61 10.34
C ARG A 266 17.58 3.92 11.62
N ILE A 267 16.45 4.62 11.50
CA ILE A 267 15.63 5.07 12.62
C ILE A 267 14.18 4.70 12.38
N ASN A 268 13.62 3.84 13.24
CA ASN A 268 12.21 3.50 13.24
C ASN A 268 11.52 4.32 14.34
N VAL A 269 10.68 5.28 13.93
CA VAL A 269 9.94 6.20 14.81
C VAL A 269 8.56 6.50 14.20
N THR A 270 7.55 6.77 15.02
CA THR A 270 6.22 7.12 14.54
C THR A 270 6.23 8.40 13.70
N LYS A 271 5.30 8.50 12.74
CA LYS A 271 5.18 9.64 11.83
C LYS A 271 4.98 10.97 12.57
N SER A 272 4.18 10.94 13.64
CA SER A 272 3.92 12.09 14.53
C SER A 272 5.19 12.63 15.21
N GLN A 273 6.17 11.76 15.48
CA GLN A 273 7.40 12.11 16.20
C GLN A 273 8.64 12.27 15.30
N ARG A 274 8.55 11.84 14.02
CA ARG A 274 9.63 11.86 13.02
C ARG A 274 10.40 13.17 12.98
N LYS A 275 9.72 14.30 12.76
CA LYS A 275 10.37 15.63 12.62
C LYS A 275 11.18 16.03 13.85
N LYS A 276 10.65 15.79 15.06
CA LYS A 276 11.31 16.15 16.31
C LYS A 276 12.54 15.25 16.55
N CYS A 277 12.36 13.94 16.36
CA CYS A 277 13.43 12.94 16.50
C CYS A 277 14.61 13.24 15.55
N VAL A 278 14.32 13.49 14.27
CA VAL A 278 15.34 13.82 13.26
C VAL A 278 16.08 15.10 13.61
N LYS A 279 15.38 16.16 14.01
CA LYS A 279 16.01 17.44 14.38
C LYS A 279 16.98 17.27 15.55
N GLU A 280 16.58 16.55 16.59
CA GLU A 280 17.43 16.29 17.76
C GLU A 280 18.67 15.46 17.38
N LEU A 281 18.47 14.43 16.58
CA LEU A 281 19.55 13.56 16.13
C LEU A 281 20.54 14.29 15.21
N LEU A 282 20.08 15.10 14.26
CA LEU A 282 20.97 15.92 13.44
C LEU A 282 21.73 16.96 14.26
N GLY A 283 21.07 17.58 15.26
CA GLY A 283 21.75 18.48 16.19
C GLY A 283 22.88 17.79 16.97
N LEU A 284 22.68 16.51 17.32
CA LEU A 284 23.69 15.68 17.99
C LEU A 284 24.82 15.24 17.05
N LEU A 285 24.51 14.88 15.80
CA LEU A 285 25.49 14.41 14.82
C LEU A 285 26.27 15.57 14.17
N GLY A 286 25.70 16.79 14.18
CA GLY A 286 26.29 17.99 13.56
C GLY A 286 26.32 17.93 12.04
N GLU A 287 27.21 18.70 11.42
CA GLU A 287 27.41 18.78 9.96
C GLU A 287 27.98 17.49 9.33
N HIS A 288 28.14 16.45 10.13
CA HIS A 288 28.77 15.19 9.75
C HIS A 288 27.79 14.09 9.33
N ALA A 289 26.50 14.44 9.28
CA ALA A 289 25.42 13.54 8.96
C ALA A 289 24.38 14.25 8.09
N GLU A 290 23.84 13.52 7.11
CA GLU A 290 22.85 14.01 6.16
C GLU A 290 21.65 13.04 6.16
N VAL A 291 20.43 13.58 6.22
CA VAL A 291 19.22 12.78 6.02
C VAL A 291 19.18 12.39 4.56
N VAL A 292 19.08 11.09 4.32
CA VAL A 292 18.80 10.57 3.00
C VAL A 292 17.33 10.20 2.99
N ASP A 293 16.50 11.07 2.45
CA ASP A 293 15.12 10.70 2.11
C ASP A 293 15.19 9.60 1.03
N ALA A 294 14.48 8.50 1.29
CA ALA A 294 14.37 7.35 0.38
C ALA A 294 13.25 7.56 -0.64
#